data_AF-A0A434MLQ8-F1
#
_entry.id   AF-A0A434MLQ8-F1
#
_cell.length_a   1.000
_cell.length_b   1.000
_cell.length_c   1.000
_cell.angle_alpha   90.00
_cell.angle_beta   90.00
_cell.angle_gamma   90.00
#
_symmetry.space_group_name_H-M   'P 1'
#
loop_
_entity.id
_entity.type
_entity.pdbx_description
1 polymer ?
#
loop_
_entity_poly.entity_id
_entity_poly.type
_entity_poly.pdbx_seq_one_letter_code
_entity_poly.pdbx_strand_id
1 'polypeptide(L)'
;MHRVPDERLITPFMLRRFTREAELEGGQGYHYALMQRDNGDFIDHNPGSPELAPDQMIFGRDLLTLLNRELHFGGAWVMVYTHPVPGNSVLLLHADYHRMCIIWVDVDGDPQFTVEWQHGEGEEFDFADVMLSGRESWAQRCEGAWQTWKKLMVDVIDHGEGQTFKRAQGQQPTAH
;
A
#
# COMPACT_ATOMS: atom_id res chain seq x y z
N MET A 1 0.76 11.51 12.34
CA MET A 1 -0.28 10.47 12.19
C MET A 1 -1.20 10.91 11.07
N HIS A 2 -1.62 10.00 10.18
CA HIS A 2 -2.55 10.34 9.11
C HIS A 2 -3.89 10.80 9.67
N ARG A 3 -4.70 11.41 8.81
CA ARG A 3 -6.04 11.93 9.15
C ARG A 3 -7.16 11.26 8.35
N VAL A 4 -6.85 10.16 7.68
CA VAL A 4 -7.85 9.33 6.99
C VAL A 4 -8.75 8.67 8.05
N PRO A 5 -10.08 8.88 8.02
CA PRO A 5 -11.00 8.21 8.94
C PRO A 5 -10.93 6.69 8.81
N ASP A 6 -11.07 5.97 9.93
CA ASP A 6 -11.00 4.50 9.98
C ASP A 6 -11.94 3.81 8.96
N GLU A 7 -13.14 4.36 8.77
CA GLU A 7 -14.15 3.87 7.82
C GLU A 7 -13.69 3.94 6.35
N ARG A 8 -12.71 4.79 6.05
CA ARG A 8 -12.10 4.94 4.72
C ARG A 8 -10.87 4.03 4.52
N LEU A 9 -10.32 3.45 5.59
CA LEU A 9 -9.22 2.49 5.49
C LEU A 9 -9.72 1.08 5.14
N ILE A 10 -10.96 0.75 5.51
CA ILE A 10 -11.58 -0.56 5.28
C ILE A 10 -12.84 -0.39 4.42
N THR A 11 -12.63 0.01 3.17
CA THR A 11 -13.72 0.11 2.19
C THR A 11 -13.86 -1.19 1.40
N PRO A 12 -15.04 -1.47 0.79
CA PRO A 12 -15.18 -2.58 -0.15
C PRO A 12 -14.20 -2.50 -1.33
N PHE A 13 -13.71 -1.31 -1.70
CA PHE A 13 -12.71 -1.14 -2.74
C PHE A 13 -11.32 -1.57 -2.27
N MET A 14 -10.93 -1.18 -1.05
CA MET A 14 -9.69 -1.63 -0.42
C MET A 14 -9.67 -3.16 -0.21
N LEU A 15 -10.75 -3.76 0.28
CA LEU A 15 -10.83 -5.21 0.43
C LEU A 15 -10.71 -5.96 -0.90
N ARG A 16 -11.32 -5.43 -1.97
CA ARG A 16 -11.11 -5.96 -3.34
C ARG A 16 -9.68 -5.77 -3.80
N ARG A 17 -9.04 -4.64 -3.46
CA ARG A 17 -7.63 -4.39 -3.77
C ARG A 17 -6.75 -5.45 -3.12
N PHE A 18 -6.96 -5.76 -1.84
CA PHE A 18 -6.20 -6.82 -1.14
C PHE A 18 -6.36 -8.18 -1.81
N THR A 19 -7.60 -8.54 -2.17
CA THR A 19 -7.88 -9.80 -2.87
C THR A 19 -7.17 -9.84 -4.22
N ARG A 20 -7.21 -8.75 -5.00
CA ARG A 20 -6.51 -8.67 -6.29
C ARG A 20 -5.01 -8.84 -6.15
N GLU A 21 -4.39 -8.18 -5.16
CA GLU A 21 -2.96 -8.36 -4.88
C GLU A 21 -2.62 -9.82 -4.55
N ALA A 22 -3.52 -10.52 -3.86
CA ALA A 22 -3.34 -11.91 -3.48
C ALA A 22 -3.66 -12.94 -4.58
N GLU A 23 -4.27 -12.50 -5.68
CA GLU A 23 -4.57 -13.31 -6.87
C GLU A 23 -3.55 -13.08 -8.00
N LEU A 24 -2.68 -12.07 -7.88
CA LEU A 24 -1.59 -11.85 -8.83
C LEU A 24 -0.73 -13.11 -8.95
N GLU A 25 -0.18 -13.32 -10.15
CA GLU A 25 0.75 -14.42 -10.44
C GLU A 25 0.25 -15.83 -10.09
N GLY A 26 -1.07 -16.01 -10.04
CA GLY A 26 -1.70 -17.30 -9.74
C GLY A 26 -1.85 -17.57 -8.23
N GLY A 27 -1.72 -16.54 -7.39
CA GLY A 27 -2.03 -16.61 -5.98
C GLY A 27 -3.48 -17.03 -5.69
N GLN A 28 -3.71 -17.59 -4.50
CA GLN A 28 -4.99 -18.19 -4.11
C GLN A 28 -5.95 -17.21 -3.40
N GLY A 29 -5.62 -15.92 -3.37
CA GLY A 29 -6.42 -14.90 -2.69
C GLY A 29 -6.14 -14.75 -1.18
N TYR A 30 -5.28 -15.60 -0.60
CA TYR A 30 -4.88 -15.47 0.81
C TYR A 30 -4.01 -14.24 1.05
N HIS A 31 -4.43 -13.42 2.01
CA HIS A 31 -3.74 -12.20 2.41
C HIS A 31 -3.89 -11.90 3.89
N TYR A 32 -2.94 -11.14 4.41
CA TYR A 32 -2.99 -10.54 5.73
C TYR A 32 -2.69 -9.05 5.58
N ALA A 33 -3.64 -8.18 5.89
CA ALA A 33 -3.45 -6.73 5.79
C ALA A 33 -3.29 -6.08 7.16
N LEU A 34 -2.33 -5.16 7.27
CA LEU A 34 -2.05 -4.31 8.42
C LEU A 34 -2.42 -2.87 8.07
N MET A 35 -3.25 -2.27 8.90
CA MET A 35 -3.64 -0.86 8.82
C MET A 35 -3.38 -0.20 10.17
N GLN A 36 -3.10 1.10 10.15
CA GLN A 36 -3.02 1.91 11.36
C GLN A 36 -4.18 2.88 11.35
N ARG A 37 -4.79 3.11 12.51
CA ARG A 37 -5.83 4.11 12.73
C ARG A 37 -5.21 5.48 12.96
N ASP A 38 -6.03 6.51 12.85
CA ASP A 38 -5.64 7.89 13.15
C ASP A 38 -5.21 8.12 14.61
N ASN A 39 -5.60 7.21 15.51
CA ASN A 39 -5.34 7.27 16.95
C ASN A 39 -4.05 6.56 17.39
N GLY A 40 -3.37 5.80 16.52
CA GLY A 40 -2.22 4.98 16.92
C GLY A 40 -2.40 3.48 16.72
N ASP A 41 -3.63 3.01 16.91
CA ASP A 41 -3.91 1.59 17.06
C ASP A 41 -3.85 0.87 15.71
N PHE A 42 -3.51 -0.41 15.75
CA PHE A 42 -3.49 -1.26 14.56
C PHE A 42 -4.83 -1.96 14.35
N ILE A 43 -5.20 -2.12 13.08
CA ILE A 43 -6.25 -3.01 12.64
C ILE A 43 -5.62 -4.04 11.72
N ASP A 44 -5.94 -5.30 11.97
CA ASP A 44 -5.53 -6.40 11.14
C ASP A 44 -6.76 -6.90 10.36
N HIS A 45 -6.61 -7.16 9.07
CA HIS A 45 -7.62 -7.82 8.25
C HIS A 45 -7.07 -9.14 7.72
N ASN A 46 -7.63 -10.24 8.22
CA ASN A 46 -7.26 -11.60 7.86
C ASN A 46 -8.52 -12.43 7.57
N PRO A 47 -8.91 -12.64 6.30
CA PRO A 47 -10.13 -13.39 5.93
C PRO A 47 -9.95 -14.92 6.02
N GLY A 48 -9.22 -15.40 7.04
CA GLY A 48 -8.95 -16.83 7.24
C GLY A 48 -7.64 -17.33 6.63
N SER A 49 -6.71 -16.43 6.30
CA SER A 49 -5.33 -16.76 5.96
C SER A 49 -4.54 -17.18 7.21
N PRO A 50 -3.39 -17.86 7.05
CA PRO A 50 -2.48 -18.11 8.16
C PRO A 50 -2.06 -16.82 8.88
N GLU A 51 -1.66 -16.93 10.15
CA GLU A 51 -1.12 -15.77 10.86
C GLU A 51 0.25 -15.38 10.31
N LEU A 52 0.59 -14.09 10.33
CA LEU A 52 1.92 -13.64 9.96
C LEU A 52 2.98 -14.19 10.93
N ALA A 53 4.17 -14.46 10.42
CA ALA A 53 5.33 -14.70 11.26
C ALA A 53 5.62 -13.45 12.14
N PRO A 54 6.05 -13.65 13.41
CA PRO A 54 6.21 -12.53 14.35
C PRO A 54 7.14 -11.41 13.88
N ASP A 55 8.20 -11.75 13.13
CA ASP A 55 9.14 -10.82 12.54
C ASP A 55 8.51 -9.97 11.43
N GLN A 56 7.72 -10.59 10.53
CA GLN A 56 6.94 -9.86 9.51
C GLN A 56 5.94 -8.90 10.18
N MET A 57 5.26 -9.36 11.23
CA MET A 57 4.31 -8.54 12.00
C MET A 57 4.98 -7.32 12.64
N ILE A 58 6.12 -7.52 13.32
CA ILE A 58 6.86 -6.44 14.00
C ILE A 58 7.39 -5.45 12.96
N PHE A 59 8.04 -5.94 11.91
CA PHE A 59 8.56 -5.10 10.84
C PHE A 59 7.45 -4.29 10.18
N GLY A 60 6.33 -4.92 9.84
CA GLY A 60 5.20 -4.28 9.20
C GLY A 60 4.62 -3.16 10.05
N ARG A 61 4.40 -3.40 11.34
CA ARG A 61 3.88 -2.37 12.27
C ARG A 61 4.84 -1.21 12.47
N ASP A 62 6.14 -1.49 12.59
CA ASP A 62 7.17 -0.46 12.75
C ASP A 62 7.28 0.44 11.50
N LEU A 63 7.31 -0.17 10.32
CA LEU A 63 7.34 0.55 9.05
C LEU A 63 6.05 1.34 8.83
N LEU A 64 4.89 0.74 9.06
CA LEU A 64 3.60 1.42 8.91
C LEU A 64 3.49 2.65 9.83
N THR A 65 3.97 2.52 11.08
CA THR A 65 4.04 3.65 12.03
C THR A 65 4.91 4.77 11.51
N LEU A 66 6.11 4.45 10.99
CA LEU A 66 7.02 5.44 10.42
C LEU A 66 6.36 6.16 9.25
N LEU A 67 5.84 5.41 8.28
CA LEU A 67 5.18 5.94 7.08
C LEU A 67 3.99 6.83 7.41
N ASN A 68 3.10 6.39 8.30
CA ASN A 68 1.91 7.14 8.68
C ASN A 68 2.18 8.31 9.65
N ARG A 69 3.33 8.30 10.32
CA ARG A 69 3.78 9.45 11.12
C ARG A 69 4.40 10.53 10.24
N GLU A 70 5.29 10.15 9.33
CA GLU A 70 6.21 11.08 8.66
C GLU A 70 5.88 11.31 7.18
N LEU A 71 5.34 10.30 6.50
CA LEU A 71 5.15 10.27 5.05
C LEU A 71 3.68 10.08 4.65
N HIS A 72 2.72 10.44 5.50
CA HIS A 72 1.31 10.18 5.21
C HIS A 72 0.78 10.98 4.00
N PHE A 73 1.36 12.16 3.73
CA PHE A 73 1.08 13.00 2.55
C PHE A 73 -0.41 13.32 2.31
N GLY A 74 -1.16 13.52 3.39
CA GLY A 74 -2.61 13.77 3.33
C GLY A 74 -3.47 12.52 3.08
N GLY A 75 -2.84 11.36 2.84
CA GLY A 75 -3.45 10.05 2.77
C GLY A 75 -3.02 9.16 3.94
N ALA A 76 -3.05 7.84 3.73
CA ALA A 76 -2.58 6.83 4.66
C ALA A 76 -1.86 5.70 3.90
N TRP A 77 -0.91 5.07 4.58
CA TRP A 77 -0.25 3.85 4.11
C TRP A 77 -0.91 2.63 4.75
N VAL A 78 -1.07 1.59 3.93
CA VAL A 78 -1.59 0.28 4.30
C VAL A 78 -0.60 -0.77 3.84
N MET A 79 -0.42 -1.84 4.60
CA MET A 79 0.45 -2.94 4.22
C MET A 79 -0.34 -4.22 4.04
N VAL A 80 0.01 -5.03 3.04
CA VAL A 80 -0.64 -6.29 2.72
C VAL A 80 0.42 -7.33 2.44
N TYR A 81 0.36 -8.45 3.15
CA TYR A 81 1.15 -9.62 2.89
C TYR A 81 0.32 -10.62 2.10
N THR A 82 0.90 -11.17 1.03
CA THR A 82 0.25 -12.15 0.15
C THR A 82 1.18 -13.33 -0.13
N HIS A 83 0.64 -14.40 -0.71
CA HIS A 83 1.39 -15.62 -1.01
C HIS A 83 1.99 -16.28 0.24
N PRO A 84 1.15 -16.70 1.22
CA PRO A 84 1.65 -17.42 2.38
C PRO A 84 2.24 -18.76 1.94
N VAL A 85 3.44 -19.07 2.43
CA VAL A 85 4.06 -20.38 2.33
C VAL A 85 3.91 -21.09 3.67
N PRO A 86 3.35 -22.31 3.70
CA PRO A 86 3.21 -23.06 4.93
C PRO A 86 4.57 -23.20 5.62
N GLY A 87 4.66 -22.81 6.89
CA GLY A 87 5.85 -23.08 7.68
C GLY A 87 6.14 -24.59 7.73
N ASN A 88 7.42 -24.97 7.77
CA ASN A 88 7.86 -26.37 7.80
C ASN A 88 7.41 -27.17 9.06
N SER A 89 6.68 -26.53 9.99
CA SER A 89 6.23 -27.14 11.24
C SER A 89 4.72 -27.06 11.37
N VAL A 90 4.08 -28.23 11.43
CA VAL A 90 2.64 -28.43 11.71
C VAL A 90 2.22 -27.82 13.07
N LEU A 91 3.19 -27.46 13.92
CA LEU A 91 2.97 -26.92 15.26
C LEU A 91 3.01 -25.39 15.33
N LEU A 92 3.39 -24.69 14.26
CA LEU A 92 3.41 -23.22 14.21
C LEU A 92 2.32 -22.75 13.24
N LEU A 93 1.30 -22.06 13.75
CA LEU A 93 0.17 -21.49 13.01
C LEU A 93 0.55 -20.23 12.19
N HIS A 94 1.85 -19.98 12.01
CA HIS A 94 2.39 -18.84 11.28
C HIS A 94 2.84 -19.27 9.89
N ALA A 95 2.67 -18.38 8.91
CA ALA A 95 3.22 -18.53 7.57
C ALA A 95 4.20 -17.41 7.26
N ASP A 96 5.21 -17.75 6.46
CA ASP A 96 6.07 -16.77 5.81
C ASP A 96 5.38 -16.32 4.53
N TYR A 97 5.12 -15.03 4.42
CA TYR A 97 4.52 -14.46 3.22
C TYR A 97 5.60 -14.04 2.23
N HIS A 98 5.51 -14.56 1.02
CA HIS A 98 6.51 -14.34 -0.04
C HIS A 98 6.32 -13.04 -0.82
N ARG A 99 5.30 -12.25 -0.50
CA ARG A 99 5.08 -10.95 -1.13
C ARG A 99 4.53 -9.95 -0.12
N MET A 100 5.08 -8.74 -0.14
CA MET A 100 4.69 -7.62 0.70
C MET A 100 4.35 -6.42 -0.19
N CYS A 101 3.19 -5.83 0.03
CA CYS A 101 2.69 -4.67 -0.70
C CYS A 101 2.43 -3.52 0.28
N ILE A 102 2.96 -2.35 -0.02
CA ILE A 102 2.72 -1.10 0.71
C ILE A 102 1.91 -0.20 -0.22
N ILE A 103 0.66 0.04 0.15
CA ILE A 103 -0.32 0.74 -0.65
C ILE A 103 -0.53 2.13 -0.08
N TRP A 104 -0.38 3.16 -0.91
CA TRP A 104 -0.80 4.51 -0.54
C TRP A 104 -2.26 4.71 -0.91
N VAL A 105 -3.02 5.20 0.06
CA VAL A 105 -4.45 5.49 -0.03
C VAL A 105 -4.63 6.98 0.18
N ASP A 106 -5.43 7.62 -0.66
CA ASP A 106 -5.71 9.05 -0.51
C ASP A 106 -6.71 9.34 0.64
N VAL A 107 -7.11 10.61 0.76
CA VAL A 107 -8.04 11.06 1.80
C VAL A 107 -9.43 10.42 1.67
N ASP A 108 -9.82 9.99 0.48
CA ASP A 108 -11.13 9.40 0.18
C ASP A 108 -11.15 7.88 0.40
N GLY A 109 -10.01 7.28 0.72
CA GLY A 109 -9.91 5.84 0.93
C GLY A 109 -9.62 5.09 -0.36
N ASP A 110 -9.24 5.79 -1.43
CA ASP A 110 -8.93 5.17 -2.71
C ASP A 110 -7.42 4.84 -2.81
N PRO A 111 -7.04 3.56 -3.04
CA PRO A 111 -5.68 3.14 -3.31
C PRO A 111 -5.21 3.71 -4.65
N GLN A 112 -4.07 4.39 -4.64
CA GLN A 112 -3.55 5.08 -5.82
C GLN A 112 -2.39 4.33 -6.47
N PHE A 113 -1.48 3.79 -5.66
CA PHE A 113 -0.32 3.02 -6.13
C PHE A 113 0.20 2.06 -5.06
N THR A 114 1.12 1.19 -5.47
CA THR A 114 1.71 0.15 -4.62
C THR A 114 3.21 0.14 -4.77
N VAL A 115 3.91 0.02 -3.65
CA VAL A 115 5.34 -0.30 -3.55
C VAL A 115 5.43 -1.74 -3.05
N GLU A 116 6.17 -2.59 -3.73
CA GLU A 116 6.12 -4.03 -3.46
C GLU A 116 7.49 -4.67 -3.33
N TRP A 117 7.49 -5.79 -2.63
CA TRP A 117 8.57 -6.76 -2.56
C TRP A 117 8.01 -8.14 -2.87
N GLN A 118 8.78 -8.94 -3.58
CA GLN A 118 8.47 -10.31 -3.89
C GLN A 118 9.70 -11.20 -3.72
N HIS A 119 9.51 -12.35 -3.08
CA HIS A 119 10.56 -13.34 -2.85
C HIS A 119 11.15 -13.81 -4.18
N GLY A 120 12.48 -13.81 -4.25
CA GLY A 120 13.23 -14.22 -5.43
C GLY A 120 13.46 -13.10 -6.45
N GLU A 121 13.02 -11.87 -6.17
CA GLU A 121 13.11 -10.74 -7.09
C GLU A 121 13.89 -9.56 -6.51
N GLY A 122 14.59 -8.83 -7.39
CA GLY A 122 15.31 -7.61 -7.02
C GLY A 122 16.55 -7.85 -6.15
N GLU A 123 16.89 -6.84 -5.34
CA GLU A 123 18.05 -6.87 -4.45
C GLU A 123 17.77 -7.56 -3.12
N GLU A 124 16.53 -7.46 -2.62
CA GLU A 124 16.05 -8.22 -1.47
C GLU A 124 15.50 -9.57 -1.91
N PHE A 125 16.32 -10.61 -1.92
CA PHE A 125 15.90 -11.92 -2.44
C PHE A 125 14.96 -12.64 -1.46
N ASP A 126 15.21 -12.53 -0.16
CA ASP A 126 14.35 -13.07 0.88
C ASP A 126 13.85 -12.00 1.88
N PHE A 127 12.95 -12.40 2.78
CA PHE A 127 12.40 -11.45 3.75
C PHE A 127 13.43 -11.00 4.80
N ALA A 128 14.48 -11.80 5.04
CA ALA A 128 15.57 -11.37 5.91
C ALA A 128 16.33 -10.19 5.28
N ASP A 129 16.52 -10.21 3.96
CA ASP A 129 17.08 -9.07 3.22
C ASP A 129 16.19 -7.82 3.35
N VAL A 130 14.87 -7.98 3.25
CA VAL A 130 13.89 -6.88 3.49
C VAL A 130 14.09 -6.25 4.87
N MET A 131 14.26 -7.07 5.90
CA MET A 131 14.52 -6.60 7.26
C MET A 131 15.90 -5.97 7.42
N LEU A 132 16.92 -6.51 6.77
CA LEU A 132 18.30 -6.00 6.80
C LEU A 132 18.42 -4.64 6.10
N SER A 133 17.72 -4.44 4.98
CA SER A 133 17.57 -3.13 4.33
C SER A 133 16.97 -2.10 5.29
N GLY A 134 16.12 -2.55 6.21
CA GLY A 134 15.58 -1.76 7.30
C GLY A 134 14.46 -0.81 6.87
N ARG A 135 13.64 -0.41 7.84
CA ARG A 135 12.44 0.42 7.61
C ARG A 135 12.74 1.78 6.95
N GLU A 136 13.91 2.37 7.18
CA GLU A 136 14.29 3.66 6.60
C GLU A 136 14.50 3.56 5.08
N SER A 137 15.10 2.47 4.60
CA SER A 137 15.25 2.21 3.16
C SER A 137 13.88 2.09 2.49
N TRP A 138 12.95 1.35 3.11
CA TRP A 138 11.59 1.23 2.63
C TRP A 138 10.80 2.53 2.69
N ALA A 139 11.01 3.36 3.71
CA ALA A 139 10.42 4.69 3.80
C ALA A 139 10.89 5.59 2.65
N GLN A 140 12.18 5.58 2.31
CA GLN A 140 12.72 6.29 1.15
C GLN A 140 12.12 5.82 -0.17
N ARG A 141 11.91 4.49 -0.33
CA ARG A 141 11.22 3.94 -1.51
C ARG A 141 9.78 4.44 -1.61
N CYS A 142 9.05 4.45 -0.48
CA CYS A 142 7.67 4.95 -0.42
C CYS A 142 7.60 6.46 -0.72
N GLU A 143 8.51 7.26 -0.18
CA GLU A 143 8.62 8.68 -0.51
C GLU A 143 8.92 8.90 -2.00
N GLY A 144 9.90 8.18 -2.55
CA GLY A 144 10.24 8.26 -3.97
C GLY A 144 9.07 7.88 -4.89
N ALA A 145 8.33 6.82 -4.54
CA ALA A 145 7.13 6.41 -5.25
C ALA A 145 6.05 7.48 -5.19
N TRP A 146 5.82 8.09 -4.02
CA TRP A 146 4.86 9.18 -3.87
C TRP A 146 5.24 10.43 -4.68
N GLN A 147 6.52 10.84 -4.66
CA GLN A 147 6.98 11.97 -5.47
C GLN A 147 6.81 11.71 -6.97
N THR A 148 7.08 10.47 -7.40
CA THR A 148 6.88 10.05 -8.80
C THR A 148 5.39 10.11 -9.18
N TRP A 149 4.53 9.52 -8.36
CA TRP A 149 3.08 9.58 -8.56
C TRP A 149 2.56 11.02 -8.61
N LYS A 150 2.96 11.86 -7.65
CA LYS A 150 2.57 13.29 -7.61
C LYS A 150 2.97 14.01 -8.89
N LYS A 151 4.20 13.81 -9.37
CA LYS A 151 4.68 14.43 -10.61
C LYS A 151 3.84 13.98 -11.81
N LEU A 152 3.60 12.67 -11.95
CA LEU A 152 2.77 12.13 -13.02
C LEU A 152 1.34 12.68 -12.96
N MET A 153 0.75 12.79 -11.78
CA MET A 153 -0.60 13.36 -11.62
C MET A 153 -0.64 14.86 -11.95
N VAL A 154 0.39 15.63 -11.58
CA VAL A 154 0.49 17.04 -12.01
C VAL A 154 0.60 17.11 -13.53
N ASP A 155 1.43 16.29 -14.16
CA ASP A 155 1.57 16.26 -15.63
C ASP A 155 0.26 15.85 -16.34
N VAL A 156 -0.59 15.02 -15.71
CA VAL A 156 -1.91 14.66 -16.23
C VAL A 156 -2.98 15.73 -15.96
N ILE A 157 -2.92 16.42 -14.82
CA ILE A 157 -3.89 17.45 -14.41
C ILE A 157 -3.59 18.81 -15.05
N ASP A 158 -2.33 19.08 -15.44
CA ASP A 158 -1.97 20.29 -16.16
C ASP A 158 -2.65 20.27 -17.53
N HIS A 159 -3.86 20.84 -17.54
CA HIS A 159 -4.70 20.96 -18.72
C HIS A 159 -3.90 21.71 -19.79
N GLY A 160 -3.45 21.00 -20.83
CA GLY A 160 -2.85 21.64 -21.99
C GLY A 160 -3.73 22.78 -22.47
N GLU A 161 -3.13 23.90 -22.88
CA GLU A 161 -3.84 25.11 -23.32
C GLU A 161 -5.03 24.75 -24.23
N GLY A 162 -6.25 24.91 -23.71
CA GLY A 162 -7.48 24.66 -24.46
C GLY A 162 -8.35 23.49 -23.98
N GLN A 163 -7.94 22.70 -22.98
CA GLN A 163 -8.80 21.70 -22.32
C GLN A 163 -9.64 22.31 -21.19
N THR A 164 -10.50 23.29 -21.52
CA THR A 164 -11.48 23.80 -20.54
C THR A 164 -12.83 23.12 -20.76
N PHE A 165 -13.54 22.83 -19.66
CA PHE A 165 -14.91 22.34 -19.68
C PHE A 165 -15.84 23.21 -20.56
N LYS A 166 -15.59 24.52 -20.60
CA LYS A 166 -16.28 25.47 -21.47
C LYS A 166 -16.16 25.11 -22.96
N ARG A 167 -15.00 24.66 -23.41
CA ARG A 167 -14.79 24.24 -24.81
C ARG A 167 -15.44 22.89 -25.12
N ALA A 168 -15.44 21.95 -24.16
CA ALA A 168 -16.17 20.69 -24.29
C ALA A 168 -17.70 20.90 -24.38
N GLN A 169 -18.19 22.00 -23.79
CA GLN A 169 -19.57 22.49 -23.96
C GLN A 169 -19.79 23.36 -25.22
N GLY A 170 -18.80 23.46 -26.12
CA GLY A 170 -18.90 24.24 -27.36
C GLY A 170 -18.81 25.76 -27.17
N GLN A 171 -18.47 26.25 -25.98
CA GLN A 171 -18.32 27.68 -25.72
C GLN A 171 -16.93 28.14 -26.19
N GLN A 172 -16.90 29.18 -27.03
CA GLN A 172 -15.65 29.77 -27.47
C GLN A 172 -15.04 30.65 -26.37
N PRO A 173 -13.70 30.67 -26.23
CA PRO A 173 -13.05 31.59 -25.31
C PRO A 173 -13.34 33.03 -25.73
N THR A 174 -13.88 33.85 -24.84
CA THR A 174 -13.98 35.29 -25.02
C THR A 174 -12.57 35.87 -25.11
N ALA A 175 -12.20 36.34 -26.31
CA ALA A 175 -10.94 37.03 -26.55
C ALA A 175 -10.93 38.36 -25.78
N HIS A 176 -9.88 38.59 -25.00
CA HIS A 176 -9.47 39.89 -24.50
C HIS A 176 -8.08 40.20 -25.05
#